data_AF-A0A1J1IIP3-F1
#
_entry.id   AF-A0A1J1IIP3-F1
#
_cell.length_a   1.000
_cell.length_b   1.000
_cell.length_c   1.000
_cell.angle_alpha   90.00
_cell.angle_beta   90.00
_cell.angle_gamma   90.00
#
_symmetry.space_group_name_H-M   'P 1'
#
loop_
_entity.id
_entity.type
_entity.pdbx_description
1 polymer ?
#
loop_
_entity_poly.entity_id
_entity_poly.type
_entity_poly.pdbx_seq_one_letter_code
_entity_poly.pdbx_strand_id
1 'polypeptide(L)'
;MLSRSFNLMLKKAWISHVKMIMPENYDPIPIYRVMDPEGNILHESQDPKLNKDTIHKCFRDMVLLNALDKILYESQRQGRISFYMTNFGEEASHIGSACALSSEDLVYAQYREAGVLLWRGFTISQFIDQCYGNYDDDGKGKQMPVHYGSKKLNFMTISSPLSTQIPQAVGSAYVFKRRANNNRCVIVYFGDGAASEGDTHAAMNFAATLECPVIFFCRNNGYAISTPVKEQYRGDGISSRGNGYGMAALRCDGTDLLAVYNATKVAREYCLKNNKPIILEAMQYRLGHHSTSDDSSAYRPAEELEIWNTVEHPINKLKNYMLKKGWFDEIAENDYVKDIRKKIMIQNQQAEKKQKYDWREMFTDVYDDVPDNLQKQMKQMEDHLKKHKNEYPLQNFKQS
;
A
#
# COMPACT_ATOMS: atom_id res chain seq x y z
N MET A 1 -9.27 39.14 37.37
CA MET A 1 -7.83 38.84 37.30
C MET A 1 -7.53 37.33 37.43
N LEU A 2 -8.43 36.44 36.97
CA LEU A 2 -8.28 34.97 37.05
C LEU A 2 -8.18 34.27 35.67
N SER A 3 -8.16 35.01 34.56
CA SER A 3 -8.37 34.45 33.21
C SER A 3 -7.09 34.05 32.46
N ARG A 4 -5.92 33.95 33.13
CA ARG A 4 -4.62 33.86 32.44
C ARG A 4 -3.85 32.53 32.58
N SER A 5 -4.24 31.59 33.44
CA SER A 5 -3.39 30.42 33.72
C SER A 5 -3.43 29.32 32.64
N PHE A 6 -4.61 28.97 32.10
CA PHE A 6 -4.74 27.85 31.14
C PHE A 6 -4.57 28.23 29.67
N ASN A 7 -4.58 29.53 29.34
CA ASN A 7 -4.40 30.01 27.96
C ASN A 7 -2.98 29.73 27.40
N LEU A 8 -2.02 29.40 28.25
CA LEU A 8 -0.69 28.91 27.85
C LEU A 8 -0.72 27.46 27.36
N MET A 9 -1.72 26.67 27.76
CA MET A 9 -1.86 25.25 27.38
C MET A 9 -2.90 25.06 26.28
N LEU A 10 -4.07 25.71 26.38
CA LEU A 10 -5.20 25.54 25.45
C LEU A 10 -5.95 26.87 25.32
N LYS A 11 -6.01 27.42 24.09
CA LYS A 11 -6.82 28.61 23.78
C LYS A 11 -8.30 28.21 23.67
N LYS A 12 -9.07 28.35 24.75
CA LYS A 12 -10.51 28.03 24.78
C LYS A 12 -11.32 29.03 25.61
N ALA A 13 -12.58 29.21 25.24
CA ALA A 13 -13.54 30.01 25.99
C ALA A 13 -14.07 29.22 27.20
N TRP A 14 -14.33 29.92 28.30
CA TRP A 14 -14.99 29.35 29.48
C TRP A 14 -16.48 29.15 29.21
N ILE A 15 -17.04 28.03 29.67
CA ILE A 15 -18.48 27.78 29.69
C ILE A 15 -18.92 27.66 31.15
N SER A 16 -20.11 28.17 31.49
CA SER A 16 -20.63 28.17 32.86
C SER A 16 -21.56 26.99 33.18
N HIS A 17 -21.75 26.08 32.22
CA HIS A 17 -22.60 24.89 32.35
C HIS A 17 -21.84 23.68 31.82
N VAL A 18 -22.02 22.52 32.45
CA VAL A 18 -21.44 21.25 31.97
C VAL A 18 -22.02 20.95 30.59
N LYS A 19 -21.13 20.84 29.58
CA LYS A 19 -21.49 20.47 28.22
C LYS A 19 -20.59 19.34 27.76
N MET A 20 -21.17 18.17 27.54
CA MET A 20 -20.49 17.07 26.86
C MET A 20 -20.45 17.35 25.35
N ILE A 21 -19.31 17.09 24.72
CA ILE A 21 -19.20 17.10 23.27
C ILE A 21 -19.38 15.65 22.81
N MET A 22 -20.47 15.41 22.10
CA MET A 22 -20.81 14.09 21.59
C MET A 22 -20.20 13.91 20.19
N PRO A 23 -19.80 12.69 19.79
CA PRO A 23 -19.30 12.43 18.43
C PRO A 23 -20.26 12.89 17.33
N GLU A 24 -21.57 12.78 17.56
CA GLU A 24 -22.64 13.17 16.64
C GLU A 24 -22.74 14.70 16.46
N ASN A 25 -22.04 15.48 17.30
CA ASN A 25 -21.99 16.94 17.18
C ASN A 25 -21.03 17.43 16.07
N TYR A 26 -20.26 16.53 15.46
CA TYR A 26 -19.32 16.84 14.40
C TYR A 26 -19.86 16.38 13.05
N ASP A 27 -19.79 17.25 12.05
CA ASP A 27 -20.08 16.87 10.67
C ASP A 27 -19.03 15.85 10.19
N PRO A 28 -19.45 14.73 9.56
CA PRO A 28 -18.53 13.78 8.99
C PRO A 28 -17.63 14.40 7.94
N ILE A 29 -16.38 13.93 7.84
CA ILE A 29 -15.46 14.36 6.78
C ILE A 29 -16.02 13.87 5.43
N PRO A 30 -16.28 14.77 4.47
CA PRO A 30 -16.85 14.40 3.18
C PRO A 30 -15.85 13.60 2.33
N ILE A 31 -16.39 12.77 1.43
CA ILE A 31 -15.60 11.99 0.48
C ILE A 31 -15.38 12.83 -0.78
N TYR A 32 -14.14 13.27 -1.01
CA TYR A 32 -13.75 13.98 -2.22
C TYR A 32 -13.78 13.05 -3.44
N ARG A 33 -14.45 13.49 -4.51
CA ARG A 33 -14.63 12.74 -5.77
C ARG A 33 -14.48 13.69 -6.96
N VAL A 34 -13.84 13.22 -8.03
CA VAL A 34 -13.60 13.96 -9.27
C VAL A 34 -14.46 13.40 -10.42
N MET A 35 -14.60 12.07 -10.48
CA MET A 35 -15.36 11.34 -11.49
C MET A 35 -16.51 10.54 -10.89
N ASP A 36 -17.67 10.54 -11.54
CA ASP A 36 -18.76 9.59 -11.24
C ASP A 36 -18.44 8.16 -11.76
N PRO A 37 -19.28 7.14 -11.48
CA PRO A 37 -19.07 5.77 -11.97
C PRO A 37 -18.99 5.68 -13.51
N GLU A 38 -19.71 6.55 -14.21
CA GLU A 38 -19.73 6.65 -15.66
C GLU A 38 -18.51 7.39 -16.23
N GLY A 39 -17.58 7.85 -15.39
CA GLY A 39 -16.36 8.54 -15.79
C GLY A 39 -16.56 9.98 -16.26
N ASN A 40 -17.68 10.62 -15.91
CA ASN A 40 -17.87 12.06 -16.12
C ASN A 40 -17.14 12.84 -15.03
N ILE A 41 -16.46 13.92 -15.43
CA ILE A 41 -15.91 14.90 -14.49
C ILE A 41 -17.09 15.65 -13.82
N LEU A 42 -17.20 15.56 -12.49
CA LEU A 42 -18.25 16.23 -11.72
C LEU A 42 -18.10 17.75 -11.74
N HIS A 43 -16.84 18.23 -11.63
CA HIS A 43 -16.49 19.64 -11.63
C HIS A 43 -15.22 19.88 -12.44
N GLU A 44 -15.33 20.64 -13.53
CA GLU A 44 -14.20 20.89 -14.45
C GLU A 44 -12.98 21.54 -13.79
N SER A 45 -13.22 22.36 -12.74
CA SER A 45 -12.15 22.96 -11.92
C SER A 45 -11.32 21.94 -11.12
N GLN A 46 -11.82 20.71 -10.98
CA GLN A 46 -11.17 19.63 -10.25
C GLN A 46 -10.52 18.60 -11.18
N ASP A 47 -10.71 18.67 -12.50
CA ASP A 47 -9.99 17.80 -13.45
C ASP A 47 -8.50 18.17 -13.43
N PRO A 48 -7.59 17.25 -13.04
CA PRO A 48 -6.15 17.54 -12.98
C PRO A 48 -5.50 17.78 -14.34
N LYS A 49 -6.21 17.54 -15.45
CA LYS A 49 -5.69 17.69 -16.82
C LYS A 49 -4.43 16.86 -17.05
N LEU A 50 -4.37 15.66 -16.48
CA LEU A 50 -3.32 14.68 -16.79
C LEU A 50 -3.32 14.39 -18.29
N ASN A 51 -2.12 14.33 -18.87
CA ASN A 51 -1.99 14.05 -20.30
C ASN A 51 -2.41 12.61 -20.63
N LYS A 52 -2.70 12.37 -21.92
CA LYS A 52 -3.16 11.08 -22.43
C LYS A 52 -2.23 9.93 -22.04
N ASP A 53 -0.91 10.10 -22.20
CA ASP A 53 0.07 9.05 -21.94
C ASP A 53 0.10 8.63 -20.46
N THR A 54 -0.02 9.59 -19.55
CA THR A 54 -0.10 9.35 -18.10
C THR A 54 -1.34 8.53 -17.78
N ILE A 55 -2.50 8.91 -18.33
CA ILE A 55 -3.76 8.18 -18.11
C ILE A 55 -3.70 6.76 -18.70
N HIS A 56 -3.13 6.57 -19.89
CA HIS A 56 -2.91 5.23 -20.43
C HIS A 56 -1.98 4.40 -19.54
N LYS A 57 -0.90 4.98 -19.03
CA LYS A 57 0.00 4.27 -18.11
C LYS A 57 -0.75 3.86 -16.84
N CYS A 58 -1.51 4.77 -16.23
CA CYS A 58 -2.33 4.46 -15.05
C CYS A 58 -3.30 3.31 -15.33
N PHE A 59 -4.04 3.39 -16.44
CA PHE A 59 -4.98 2.34 -16.83
C PHE A 59 -4.31 0.98 -17.03
N ARG A 60 -3.22 0.96 -17.80
CA ARG A 60 -2.47 -0.26 -18.11
C ARG A 60 -1.81 -0.85 -16.88
N ASP A 61 -1.27 -0.05 -15.98
CA ASP A 61 -0.72 -0.53 -14.71
C ASP A 61 -1.82 -1.17 -13.83
N MET A 62 -3.03 -0.59 -13.77
CA MET A 62 -4.13 -1.22 -13.01
C MET A 62 -4.55 -2.56 -13.64
N VAL A 63 -4.65 -2.61 -14.96
CA VAL A 63 -4.98 -3.84 -15.71
C VAL A 63 -3.90 -4.91 -15.55
N LEU A 64 -2.62 -4.52 -15.59
CA LEU A 64 -1.48 -5.41 -15.38
C LEU A 64 -1.45 -5.96 -13.96
N LEU A 65 -1.67 -5.12 -12.95
CA LEU A 65 -1.77 -5.56 -11.56
C LEU A 65 -2.90 -6.59 -11.39
N ASN A 66 -4.08 -6.31 -11.95
CA ASN A 66 -5.22 -7.22 -11.89
C ASN A 66 -4.94 -8.57 -12.59
N ALA A 67 -4.23 -8.54 -13.73
CA ALA A 67 -3.83 -9.76 -14.45
C ALA A 67 -2.76 -10.57 -13.69
N LEU A 68 -1.77 -9.89 -13.09
CA LEU A 68 -0.76 -10.51 -12.24
C LEU A 68 -1.42 -11.22 -11.06
N ASP A 69 -2.35 -10.54 -10.40
CA ASP A 69 -3.08 -11.08 -9.24
C ASP A 69 -3.86 -12.34 -9.57
N LYS A 70 -4.58 -12.35 -10.69
CA LYS A 70 -5.32 -13.55 -11.13
C LYS A 70 -4.40 -14.74 -11.34
N ILE A 71 -3.23 -14.54 -11.97
CA ILE A 71 -2.32 -15.65 -12.28
C ILE A 71 -1.60 -16.15 -11.02
N LEU A 72 -1.11 -15.24 -10.15
CA LEU A 72 -0.38 -15.63 -8.95
C LEU A 72 -1.30 -16.18 -7.86
N TYR A 73 -2.54 -15.70 -7.76
CA TYR A 73 -3.56 -16.31 -6.90
C TYR A 73 -3.80 -17.78 -7.29
N GLU A 74 -4.00 -18.06 -8.58
CA GLU A 74 -4.15 -19.45 -9.06
C GLU A 74 -2.86 -20.28 -8.88
N SER A 75 -1.69 -19.67 -9.06
CA SER A 75 -0.39 -20.31 -8.77
C SER A 75 -0.32 -20.80 -7.33
N GLN A 76 -0.83 -19.99 -6.39
CA GLN A 76 -0.91 -20.35 -4.99
C GLN A 76 -1.95 -21.48 -4.76
N ARG A 77 -3.12 -21.44 -5.41
CA ARG A 77 -4.13 -22.51 -5.32
C ARG A 77 -3.61 -23.86 -5.81
N GLN A 78 -2.63 -23.85 -6.72
CA GLN A 78 -1.94 -25.05 -7.21
C GLN A 78 -0.74 -25.47 -6.34
N GLY A 79 -0.43 -24.74 -5.26
CA GLY A 79 0.70 -25.02 -4.37
C GLY A 79 2.07 -24.66 -4.95
N ARG A 80 2.13 -23.87 -6.04
CA ARG A 80 3.39 -23.47 -6.68
C ARG A 80 4.11 -22.37 -5.91
N ILE A 81 3.36 -21.51 -5.23
CA ILE A 81 3.84 -20.53 -4.25
C ILE A 81 3.06 -20.73 -2.94
N SER A 82 3.64 -20.34 -1.81
CA SER A 82 3.08 -20.65 -0.49
C SER A 82 1.91 -19.75 -0.08
N PHE A 83 1.91 -18.49 -0.52
CA PHE A 83 0.97 -17.47 -0.08
C PHE A 83 0.74 -16.43 -1.20
N TYR A 84 -0.42 -15.78 -1.21
CA TYR A 84 -0.66 -14.63 -2.06
C TYR A 84 -1.78 -13.72 -1.52
N MET A 85 -1.73 -12.44 -1.90
CA MET A 85 -2.76 -11.43 -1.61
C MET A 85 -3.01 -10.61 -2.88
N THR A 86 -4.28 -10.46 -3.26
CA THR A 86 -4.67 -9.70 -4.44
C THR A 86 -4.93 -8.23 -4.10
N ASN A 87 -5.02 -7.38 -5.12
CA ASN A 87 -5.19 -5.93 -5.00
C ASN A 87 -6.54 -5.46 -5.56
N PHE A 88 -7.48 -6.40 -5.79
CA PHE A 88 -8.76 -6.12 -6.44
C PHE A 88 -9.59 -5.08 -5.67
N GLY A 89 -9.97 -4.01 -6.37
CA GLY A 89 -10.75 -2.89 -5.84
C GLY A 89 -9.89 -1.77 -5.27
N GLU A 90 -8.58 -1.96 -5.16
CA GLU A 90 -7.65 -0.99 -4.57
C GLU A 90 -6.62 -0.46 -5.60
N GLU A 91 -6.75 -0.82 -6.87
CA GLU A 91 -5.76 -0.48 -7.90
C GLU A 91 -5.62 1.03 -8.12
N ALA A 92 -6.74 1.77 -8.10
CA ALA A 92 -6.73 3.22 -8.27
C ALA A 92 -6.07 3.96 -7.09
N SER A 93 -6.27 3.50 -5.85
CA SER A 93 -5.63 4.11 -4.68
C SER A 93 -4.12 3.95 -4.73
N HIS A 94 -3.61 2.80 -5.18
CA HIS A 94 -2.17 2.59 -5.35
C HIS A 94 -1.58 3.44 -6.47
N ILE A 95 -2.14 3.35 -7.68
CA ILE A 95 -1.55 3.97 -8.87
C ILE A 95 -1.79 5.48 -8.90
N GLY A 96 -2.98 5.94 -8.49
CA GLY A 96 -3.29 7.37 -8.39
C GLY A 96 -2.39 8.09 -7.39
N SER A 97 -2.15 7.49 -6.22
CA SER A 97 -1.26 8.08 -5.21
C SER A 97 0.20 8.05 -5.66
N ALA A 98 0.67 6.93 -6.21
CA ALA A 98 2.03 6.81 -6.74
C ALA A 98 2.31 7.79 -7.89
N CYS A 99 1.32 8.06 -8.75
CA CYS A 99 1.39 9.04 -9.83
C CYS A 99 1.55 10.48 -9.33
N ALA A 100 1.06 10.80 -8.14
CA ALA A 100 1.16 12.13 -7.55
C ALA A 100 2.48 12.38 -6.78
N LEU A 101 3.28 11.33 -6.57
CA LEU A 101 4.54 11.40 -5.85
C LEU A 101 5.74 11.61 -6.79
N SER A 102 6.83 12.13 -6.24
CA SER A 102 8.14 12.06 -6.88
C SER A 102 8.71 10.64 -6.75
N SER A 103 9.53 10.22 -7.71
CA SER A 103 10.33 8.98 -7.60
C SER A 103 11.27 8.98 -6.39
N GLU A 104 11.64 10.16 -5.89
CA GLU A 104 12.49 10.34 -4.73
C GLU A 104 11.74 10.24 -3.39
N ASP A 105 10.41 10.36 -3.38
CA ASP A 105 9.64 10.21 -2.13
C ASP A 105 9.73 8.77 -1.63
N LEU A 106 9.92 8.61 -0.32
CA LEU A 106 10.07 7.30 0.30
C LEU A 106 8.71 6.69 0.62
N VAL A 107 8.53 5.42 0.27
CA VAL A 107 7.29 4.67 0.51
C VAL A 107 7.51 3.62 1.58
N TYR A 108 6.63 3.64 2.58
CA TYR A 108 6.40 2.52 3.48
C TYR A 108 5.03 1.92 3.18
N ALA A 109 4.98 0.60 3.01
CA ALA A 109 3.78 -0.14 2.65
C ALA A 109 3.41 -1.16 3.72
N GLN A 110 2.18 -1.70 3.63
CA GLN A 110 1.69 -2.73 4.54
C GLN A 110 1.85 -4.12 3.93
N TYR A 111 1.23 -4.37 2.77
CA TYR A 111 1.33 -5.62 1.97
C TYR A 111 0.43 -5.62 0.73
N ARG A 112 -0.42 -4.61 0.54
CA ARG A 112 -1.34 -4.52 -0.61
C ARG A 112 -0.94 -3.44 -1.60
N GLU A 113 0.25 -2.86 -1.47
CA GLU A 113 0.67 -1.68 -2.26
C GLU A 113 1.44 -2.05 -3.53
N ALA A 114 1.22 -3.24 -4.10
CA ALA A 114 1.95 -3.71 -5.29
C ALA A 114 1.78 -2.75 -6.50
N GLY A 115 0.64 -2.07 -6.61
CA GLY A 115 0.42 -1.04 -7.63
C GLY A 115 1.37 0.16 -7.55
N VAL A 116 1.88 0.50 -6.36
CA VAL A 116 2.86 1.58 -6.17
C VAL A 116 4.22 1.18 -6.75
N LEU A 117 4.65 -0.04 -6.48
CA LEU A 117 5.87 -0.62 -7.04
C LEU A 117 5.77 -0.73 -8.56
N LEU A 118 4.64 -1.22 -9.07
CA LEU A 118 4.40 -1.33 -10.51
C LEU A 118 4.49 0.03 -11.20
N TRP A 119 3.84 1.05 -10.65
CA TRP A 119 3.92 2.42 -11.16
C TRP A 119 5.36 2.92 -11.26
N ARG A 120 6.18 2.62 -10.23
CA ARG A 120 7.60 2.99 -10.13
C ARG A 120 8.54 2.14 -10.99
N GLY A 121 8.02 1.12 -11.69
CA GLY A 121 8.79 0.31 -12.63
C GLY A 121 9.34 -1.00 -12.06
N PHE A 122 8.75 -1.51 -10.98
CA PHE A 122 9.02 -2.89 -10.53
C PHE A 122 8.49 -3.86 -11.57
N THR A 123 9.33 -4.80 -12.01
CA THR A 123 9.02 -5.63 -13.17
C THR A 123 8.17 -6.84 -12.80
N ILE A 124 7.47 -7.41 -13.79
CA ILE A 124 6.75 -8.68 -13.66
C ILE A 124 7.68 -9.76 -13.08
N SER A 125 8.92 -9.83 -13.59
CA SER A 125 9.91 -10.79 -13.10
C SER A 125 10.19 -10.60 -11.62
N GLN A 126 10.43 -9.38 -11.14
CA GLN A 126 10.71 -9.14 -9.73
C GLN A 126 9.54 -9.50 -8.80
N PHE A 127 8.29 -9.23 -9.21
CA PHE A 127 7.11 -9.67 -8.43
C PHE A 127 7.04 -11.19 -8.31
N ILE A 128 7.19 -11.89 -9.43
CA ILE A 128 7.09 -13.36 -9.47
C ILE A 128 8.29 -13.98 -8.75
N ASP A 129 9.50 -13.48 -8.97
CA ASP A 129 10.72 -14.04 -8.40
C ASP A 129 10.73 -13.95 -6.86
N GLN A 130 10.21 -12.85 -6.30
CA GLN A 130 9.99 -12.73 -4.85
C GLN A 130 8.95 -13.73 -4.33
N CYS A 131 7.82 -13.92 -5.03
CA CYS A 131 6.81 -14.89 -4.61
C CYS A 131 7.31 -16.34 -4.65
N TYR A 132 8.23 -16.66 -5.57
CA TYR A 132 8.88 -17.96 -5.61
C TYR A 132 10.06 -18.04 -4.62
N GLY A 133 10.61 -16.93 -4.13
CA GLY A 133 11.84 -16.89 -3.35
C GLY A 133 13.02 -17.50 -4.10
N ASN A 134 13.08 -17.33 -5.42
CA ASN A 134 14.14 -17.89 -6.25
C ASN A 134 15.40 -17.01 -6.24
N TYR A 135 16.45 -17.45 -6.93
CA TYR A 135 17.76 -16.78 -6.95
C TYR A 135 17.74 -15.33 -7.46
N ASP A 136 16.72 -14.94 -8.22
CA ASP A 136 16.59 -13.56 -8.73
C ASP A 136 15.74 -12.67 -7.81
N ASP A 137 15.29 -13.18 -6.66
CA ASP A 137 14.69 -12.36 -5.61
C ASP A 137 15.78 -11.53 -4.90
N ASP A 138 15.69 -10.20 -4.99
CA ASP A 138 16.55 -9.27 -4.26
C ASP A 138 16.44 -9.46 -2.72
N GLY A 139 15.32 -9.99 -2.24
CA GLY A 139 15.06 -10.35 -0.83
C GLY A 139 15.65 -11.70 -0.40
N LYS A 140 16.38 -12.38 -1.29
CA LYS A 140 17.06 -13.66 -1.05
C LYS A 140 16.15 -14.83 -0.65
N GLY A 141 14.85 -14.76 -0.96
CA GLY A 141 13.87 -15.77 -0.57
C GLY A 141 13.62 -15.86 0.94
N LYS A 142 13.99 -14.82 1.71
CA LYS A 142 13.95 -14.84 3.18
C LYS A 142 12.57 -14.51 3.76
N GLN A 143 11.67 -13.91 2.97
CA GLN A 143 10.35 -13.49 3.43
C GLN A 143 9.23 -14.20 2.69
N MET A 144 8.04 -14.16 3.30
CA MET A 144 6.80 -14.66 2.72
C MET A 144 6.53 -13.98 1.34
N PRO A 145 5.87 -14.67 0.39
CA PRO A 145 5.40 -14.02 -0.82
C PRO A 145 4.61 -12.74 -0.54
N VAL A 146 4.68 -11.78 -1.47
CA VAL A 146 4.06 -10.44 -1.37
C VAL A 146 4.79 -9.47 -0.43
N HIS A 147 5.88 -9.89 0.22
CA HIS A 147 6.75 -9.01 1.00
C HIS A 147 7.79 -8.30 0.13
N TYR A 148 7.30 -7.51 -0.84
CA TYR A 148 8.13 -6.80 -1.79
C TYR A 148 8.94 -5.68 -1.14
N GLY A 149 10.06 -5.33 -1.76
CA GLY A 149 10.93 -4.22 -1.36
C GLY A 149 11.81 -3.78 -2.53
N SER A 150 12.18 -2.50 -2.58
CA SER A 150 13.14 -2.02 -3.57
C SER A 150 13.82 -0.73 -3.13
N LYS A 151 15.12 -0.84 -2.82
CA LYS A 151 15.97 0.33 -2.57
C LYS A 151 16.01 1.28 -3.77
N LYS A 152 16.11 0.73 -4.99
CA LYS A 152 16.15 1.51 -6.24
C LYS A 152 14.89 2.36 -6.43
N LEU A 153 13.73 1.85 -6.03
CA LEU A 153 12.45 2.51 -6.21
C LEU A 153 11.98 3.28 -4.98
N ASN A 154 12.87 3.54 -4.00
CA ASN A 154 12.55 4.17 -2.72
C ASN A 154 11.31 3.55 -2.05
N PHE A 155 11.25 2.21 -2.03
CA PHE A 155 10.16 1.44 -1.45
C PHE A 155 10.73 0.50 -0.38
N MET A 156 10.39 0.76 0.87
CA MET A 156 10.87 -0.03 2.01
C MET A 156 10.28 -1.43 1.97
N THR A 157 11.10 -2.42 2.29
CA THR A 157 10.67 -3.82 2.31
C THR A 157 9.53 -4.02 3.30
N ILE A 158 8.47 -4.69 2.83
CA ILE A 158 7.30 -5.03 3.63
C ILE A 158 7.66 -6.01 4.75
N SER A 159 6.99 -5.87 5.90
CA SER A 159 7.03 -6.82 7.02
C SER A 159 5.61 -7.18 7.46
N SER A 160 5.40 -8.41 7.95
CA SER A 160 4.06 -8.89 8.36
C SER A 160 3.44 -8.12 9.54
N PRO A 161 4.19 -7.76 10.60
CA PRO A 161 3.60 -7.07 11.77
C PRO A 161 2.96 -5.75 11.38
N LEU A 162 1.65 -5.65 11.62
CA LEU A 162 0.86 -4.48 11.25
C LEU A 162 1.39 -3.22 11.95
N SER A 163 1.25 -2.08 11.29
CA SER A 163 1.52 -0.74 11.79
C SER A 163 2.96 -0.39 12.16
N THR A 164 3.86 -1.37 12.29
CA THR A 164 5.28 -1.15 12.66
C THR A 164 6.01 -0.21 11.71
N GLN A 165 5.63 -0.18 10.43
CA GLN A 165 6.19 0.70 9.41
C GLN A 165 5.81 2.17 9.61
N ILE A 166 4.72 2.44 10.35
CA ILE A 166 4.15 3.78 10.49
C ILE A 166 5.06 4.71 11.33
N PRO A 167 5.48 4.36 12.56
CA PRO A 167 6.43 5.19 13.30
C PRO A 167 7.81 5.26 12.61
N GLN A 168 8.22 4.20 11.91
CA GLN A 168 9.46 4.19 11.13
C GLN A 168 9.42 5.23 9.99
N ALA A 169 8.28 5.33 9.29
CA ALA A 169 8.06 6.34 8.26
C ALA A 169 8.17 7.76 8.82
N VAL A 170 7.65 8.01 10.02
CA VAL A 170 7.79 9.30 10.73
C VAL A 170 9.25 9.62 11.03
N GLY A 171 10.04 8.63 11.47
CA GLY A 171 11.48 8.79 11.69
C GLY A 171 12.23 9.18 10.41
N SER A 172 11.94 8.51 9.29
CA SER A 172 12.50 8.86 7.98
C SER A 172 12.08 10.27 7.52
N ALA A 173 10.83 10.65 7.74
CA ALA A 173 10.33 11.99 7.42
C ALA A 173 11.02 13.07 8.27
N TYR A 174 11.27 12.78 9.54
CA TYR A 174 12.03 13.67 10.42
C TYR A 174 13.47 13.88 9.91
N VAL A 175 14.12 12.82 9.41
CA VAL A 175 15.44 12.94 8.77
C VAL A 175 15.38 13.82 7.54
N PHE A 176 14.36 13.66 6.68
CA PHE A 176 14.20 14.50 5.49
C PHE A 176 13.99 15.97 5.84
N LYS A 177 13.18 16.27 6.85
CA LYS A 177 13.00 17.63 7.37
C LYS A 177 14.32 18.29 7.78
N ARG A 178 15.23 17.54 8.40
CA ARG A 178 16.51 18.05 8.89
C ARG A 178 17.53 18.32 7.78
N ARG A 179 17.28 17.87 6.55
CA ARG A 179 18.19 18.09 5.41
C ARG A 179 17.89 19.45 4.77
N ALA A 180 18.93 20.24 4.55
CA ALA A 180 18.81 21.48 3.78
C ALA A 180 18.31 21.17 2.35
N ASN A 181 17.44 22.02 1.81
CA ASN A 181 16.90 21.93 0.45
C ASN A 181 16.22 20.59 0.14
N ASN A 182 15.61 19.94 1.13
CA ASN A 182 14.88 18.70 0.94
C ASN A 182 13.57 18.93 0.16
N ASN A 183 13.38 18.18 -0.92
CA ASN A 183 12.14 18.16 -1.72
C ASN A 183 11.45 16.78 -1.70
N ARG A 184 11.67 16.02 -0.62
CA ARG A 184 11.15 14.66 -0.43
C ARG A 184 10.19 14.61 0.74
N CYS A 185 9.08 13.91 0.59
CA CYS A 185 8.23 13.50 1.71
C CYS A 185 8.31 11.98 1.89
N VAL A 186 7.68 11.51 2.96
CA VAL A 186 7.41 10.08 3.15
C VAL A 186 5.91 9.86 2.99
N ILE A 187 5.53 8.80 2.30
CA ILE A 187 4.16 8.28 2.34
C ILE A 187 4.18 6.94 3.05
N VAL A 188 3.21 6.74 3.94
CA VAL A 188 3.02 5.47 4.64
C VAL A 188 1.61 4.97 4.41
N TYR A 189 1.50 3.77 3.83
CA TYR A 189 0.24 3.09 3.60
C TYR A 189 -0.10 2.12 4.73
N PHE A 190 -1.37 2.06 5.09
CA PHE A 190 -1.93 1.12 6.07
C PHE A 190 -3.44 0.99 5.89
N GLY A 191 -4.01 -0.15 6.29
CA GLY A 191 -5.46 -0.37 6.28
C GLY A 191 -6.17 0.18 7.52
N ASP A 192 -7.50 0.29 7.44
CA ASP A 192 -8.36 0.70 8.56
C ASP A 192 -8.18 -0.16 9.82
N GLY A 193 -7.94 -1.47 9.67
CA GLY A 193 -7.61 -2.35 10.80
C GLY A 193 -6.26 -2.07 11.44
N ALA A 194 -5.22 -1.82 10.63
CA ALA A 194 -3.89 -1.48 11.16
C ALA A 194 -3.91 -0.13 11.90
N ALA A 195 -4.87 0.74 11.60
CA ALA A 195 -5.04 2.01 12.29
C ALA A 195 -5.50 1.86 13.76
N SER A 196 -5.94 0.66 14.17
CA SER A 196 -6.31 0.35 15.56
C SER A 196 -5.12 -0.05 16.44
N GLU A 197 -3.96 -0.33 15.84
CA GLU A 197 -2.74 -0.66 16.58
C GLU A 197 -2.14 0.56 17.31
N GLY A 198 -1.45 0.30 18.41
CA GLY A 198 -0.81 1.35 19.23
C GLY A 198 0.27 2.15 18.49
N ASP A 199 0.99 1.51 17.56
CA ASP A 199 2.03 2.18 16.76
C ASP A 199 1.44 3.27 15.84
N THR A 200 0.20 3.12 15.38
CA THR A 200 -0.49 4.17 14.62
C THR A 200 -0.70 5.42 15.48
N HIS A 201 -1.17 5.26 16.73
CA HIS A 201 -1.32 6.36 17.68
C HIS A 201 0.03 7.05 17.95
N ALA A 202 1.06 6.27 18.25
CA ALA A 202 2.40 6.78 18.51
C ALA A 202 2.92 7.59 17.31
N ALA A 203 2.79 7.06 16.09
CA ALA A 203 3.26 7.71 14.89
C ALA A 203 2.53 9.02 14.58
N MET A 204 1.19 9.05 14.67
CA MET A 204 0.41 10.27 14.42
C MET A 204 0.81 11.39 15.38
N ASN A 205 0.95 11.08 16.68
CA ASN A 205 1.38 12.06 17.67
C ASN A 205 2.83 12.53 17.44
N PHE A 206 3.76 11.62 17.16
CA PHE A 206 5.16 11.96 16.88
C PHE A 206 5.26 12.81 15.61
N ALA A 207 4.55 12.48 14.55
CA ALA A 207 4.58 13.24 13.31
C ALA A 207 4.07 14.68 13.49
N ALA A 208 3.03 14.87 14.30
CA ALA A 208 2.46 16.19 14.57
C ALA A 208 3.40 17.03 15.44
N THR A 209 3.83 16.48 16.58
CA THR A 209 4.70 17.20 17.54
C THR A 209 6.10 17.46 16.99
N LEU A 210 6.62 16.55 16.16
CA LEU A 210 7.91 16.71 15.49
C LEU A 210 7.79 17.35 14.12
N GLU A 211 6.61 17.83 13.70
CA GLU A 211 6.39 18.52 12.42
C GLU A 211 7.03 17.77 11.25
N CYS A 212 6.63 16.51 11.02
CA CYS A 212 7.23 15.66 9.98
C CYS A 212 6.50 15.81 8.63
N PRO A 213 7.21 15.90 7.50
CA PRO A 213 6.62 15.90 6.15
C PRO A 213 6.22 14.47 5.72
N VAL A 214 5.16 13.96 6.33
CA VAL A 214 4.65 12.59 6.10
C VAL A 214 3.16 12.57 5.75
N ILE A 215 2.82 11.80 4.72
CA ILE A 215 1.45 11.50 4.30
C ILE A 215 1.08 10.14 4.90
N PHE A 216 0.09 10.12 5.79
CA PHE A 216 -0.54 8.91 6.28
C PHE A 216 -1.67 8.52 5.32
N PHE A 217 -1.45 7.50 4.49
CA PHE A 217 -2.42 7.05 3.50
C PHE A 217 -3.16 5.82 4.02
N CYS A 218 -4.35 6.02 4.57
CA CYS A 218 -5.22 4.96 5.04
C CYS A 218 -6.07 4.41 3.90
N ARG A 219 -5.95 3.11 3.63
CA ARG A 219 -6.86 2.36 2.76
C ARG A 219 -8.00 1.81 3.60
N ASN A 220 -9.14 2.48 3.60
CA ASN A 220 -10.32 1.99 4.29
C ASN A 220 -11.17 1.19 3.32
N ASN A 221 -11.09 -0.14 3.45
CA ASN A 221 -11.77 -1.06 2.54
C ASN A 221 -12.95 -1.81 3.20
N GLY A 222 -13.35 -1.37 4.40
CA GLY A 222 -14.48 -1.89 5.15
C GLY A 222 -14.16 -3.09 6.06
N TYR A 223 -13.01 -3.75 5.90
CA TYR A 223 -12.72 -5.03 6.57
C TYR A 223 -11.25 -5.28 6.91
N ALA A 224 -11.01 -5.65 8.18
CA ALA A 224 -9.75 -6.26 8.64
C ALA A 224 -9.90 -7.78 8.77
N ILE A 225 -9.44 -8.52 7.76
CA ILE A 225 -9.75 -9.96 7.58
C ILE A 225 -11.27 -10.15 7.54
N SER A 226 -11.89 -10.59 8.64
CA SER A 226 -13.33 -10.80 8.81
C SER A 226 -14.02 -9.70 9.64
N THR A 227 -13.27 -8.84 10.31
CA THR A 227 -13.81 -7.80 11.20
C THR A 227 -14.28 -6.60 10.37
N PRO A 228 -15.59 -6.29 10.33
CA PRO A 228 -16.09 -5.10 9.63
C PRO A 228 -15.77 -3.81 10.41
N VAL A 229 -15.74 -2.67 9.72
CA VAL A 229 -15.43 -1.36 10.33
C VAL A 229 -16.30 -0.99 11.54
N LYS A 230 -17.55 -1.45 11.59
CA LYS A 230 -18.47 -1.25 12.74
C LYS A 230 -17.98 -1.89 14.06
N GLU A 231 -17.14 -2.91 13.95
CA GLU A 231 -16.46 -3.59 15.06
C GLU A 231 -15.01 -3.10 15.23
N GLN A 232 -14.46 -2.44 14.21
CA GLN A 232 -13.11 -1.87 14.25
C GLN A 232 -13.06 -0.53 15.00
N TYR A 233 -14.04 0.35 14.78
CA TYR A 233 -14.10 1.66 15.42
C TYR A 233 -15.52 2.22 15.49
N ARG A 234 -15.70 3.29 16.28
CA ARG A 234 -16.98 3.99 16.45
C ARG A 234 -17.00 5.46 16.01
N GLY A 235 -15.82 6.02 15.69
CA GLY A 235 -15.71 7.37 15.15
C GLY A 235 -16.00 7.43 13.65
N ASP A 236 -15.92 8.63 13.09
CA ASP A 236 -16.03 8.88 11.66
C ASP A 236 -14.75 8.47 10.92
N GLY A 237 -14.54 7.16 10.76
CA GLY A 237 -13.39 6.59 10.05
C GLY A 237 -12.05 6.93 10.68
N ILE A 238 -11.00 6.92 9.85
CA ILE A 238 -9.63 7.15 10.28
C ILE A 238 -9.24 8.63 10.12
N SER A 239 -9.67 9.32 9.06
CA SER A 239 -9.31 10.72 8.84
C SER A 239 -9.75 11.65 9.97
N SER A 240 -10.89 11.39 10.63
CA SER A 240 -11.36 12.20 11.77
C SER A 240 -10.41 12.16 12.96
N ARG A 241 -9.62 11.09 13.12
CA ARG A 241 -8.62 10.95 14.18
C ARG A 241 -7.50 11.98 14.03
N GLY A 242 -7.14 12.36 12.81
CA GLY A 242 -6.06 13.30 12.52
C GLY A 242 -6.23 14.66 13.22
N ASN A 243 -7.46 15.16 13.27
CA ASN A 243 -7.78 16.43 13.93
C ASN A 243 -7.43 16.41 15.42
N GLY A 244 -7.58 15.26 16.09
CA GLY A 244 -7.23 15.08 17.50
C GLY A 244 -5.73 15.21 17.78
N TYR A 245 -4.88 14.93 16.78
CA TYR A 245 -3.42 15.11 16.87
C TYR A 245 -2.95 16.46 16.30
N GLY A 246 -3.87 17.32 15.82
CA GLY A 246 -3.51 18.57 15.15
C GLY A 246 -2.99 18.39 13.73
N MET A 247 -3.32 17.28 13.07
CA MET A 247 -2.96 16.99 11.68
C MET A 247 -4.03 17.55 10.73
N ALA A 248 -3.62 17.89 9.50
CA ALA A 248 -4.59 18.06 8.43
C ALA A 248 -5.20 16.69 8.08
N ALA A 249 -6.45 16.67 7.62
CA ALA A 249 -7.16 15.46 7.25
C ALA A 249 -7.93 15.64 5.93
N LEU A 250 -7.93 14.60 5.09
CA LEU A 250 -8.72 14.53 3.87
C LEU A 250 -9.27 13.12 3.69
N ARG A 251 -10.43 12.99 3.06
CA ARG A 251 -11.02 11.71 2.65
C ARG A 251 -11.38 11.79 1.18
N CYS A 252 -11.08 10.74 0.41
CA CYS A 252 -11.40 10.67 -1.01
C CYS A 252 -12.02 9.33 -1.39
N ASP A 253 -12.69 9.31 -2.54
CA ASP A 253 -13.08 8.08 -3.21
C ASP A 253 -11.79 7.37 -3.70
N GLY A 254 -11.45 6.26 -3.05
CA GLY A 254 -10.26 5.45 -3.35
C GLY A 254 -10.36 4.67 -4.66
N THR A 255 -11.57 4.58 -5.24
CA THR A 255 -11.80 3.94 -6.54
C THR A 255 -11.77 4.95 -7.69
N ASP A 256 -11.72 6.25 -7.40
CA ASP A 256 -11.54 7.32 -8.38
C ASP A 256 -10.05 7.71 -8.46
N LEU A 257 -9.39 7.28 -9.54
CA LEU A 257 -7.97 7.55 -9.79
C LEU A 257 -7.63 9.05 -9.76
N LEU A 258 -8.50 9.91 -10.30
CA LEU A 258 -8.24 11.36 -10.35
C LEU A 258 -8.42 12.01 -8.97
N ALA A 259 -9.40 11.55 -8.19
CA ALA A 259 -9.57 12.00 -6.81
C ALA A 259 -8.37 11.63 -5.93
N VAL A 260 -7.91 10.38 -6.02
CA VAL A 260 -6.72 9.91 -5.30
C VAL A 260 -5.48 10.70 -5.71
N TYR A 261 -5.29 10.94 -7.02
CA TYR A 261 -4.17 11.72 -7.54
C TYR A 261 -4.17 13.14 -6.96
N ASN A 262 -5.30 13.85 -7.05
CA ASN A 262 -5.44 15.22 -6.54
C ASN A 262 -5.21 15.28 -5.03
N ALA A 263 -5.85 14.39 -4.28
CA ALA A 263 -5.71 14.29 -2.83
C ALA A 263 -4.24 14.08 -2.41
N THR A 264 -3.56 13.15 -3.07
CA THR A 264 -2.15 12.84 -2.77
C THR A 264 -1.23 13.99 -3.19
N LYS A 265 -1.50 14.64 -4.32
CA LYS A 265 -0.72 15.79 -4.80
C LYS A 265 -0.81 16.95 -3.81
N VAL A 266 -2.02 17.31 -3.37
CA VAL A 266 -2.25 18.35 -2.37
C VAL A 266 -1.61 17.97 -1.03
N ALA A 267 -1.72 16.71 -0.61
CA ALA A 267 -1.08 16.21 0.60
C ALA A 267 0.45 16.35 0.54
N ARG A 268 1.07 15.98 -0.59
CA ARG A 268 2.51 16.13 -0.84
C ARG A 268 2.93 17.59 -0.77
N GLU A 269 2.23 18.47 -1.49
CA GLU A 269 2.50 19.91 -1.48
C GLU A 269 2.37 20.50 -0.07
N TYR A 270 1.35 20.09 0.70
CA TYR A 270 1.17 20.49 2.09
C TYR A 270 2.33 20.03 2.98
N CYS A 271 2.74 18.77 2.88
CA CYS A 271 3.86 18.23 3.66
C CYS A 271 5.16 18.99 3.39
N LEU A 272 5.49 19.23 2.12
CA LEU A 272 6.72 19.90 1.74
C LEU A 272 6.73 21.38 2.12
N LYS A 273 5.60 22.08 1.94
CA LYS A 273 5.50 23.51 2.24
C LYS A 273 5.53 23.79 3.75
N ASN A 274 4.90 22.93 4.54
CA ASN A 274 4.65 23.23 5.95
C ASN A 274 5.50 22.40 6.92
N ASN A 275 6.20 21.35 6.43
CA ASN A 275 6.75 20.29 7.29
C ASN A 275 5.71 19.79 8.28
N LYS A 276 4.51 19.46 7.79
CA LYS A 276 3.43 18.98 8.65
C LYS A 276 2.84 17.70 8.10
N PRO A 277 2.40 16.80 8.98
CA PRO A 277 1.77 15.58 8.55
C PRO A 277 0.34 15.84 8.11
N ILE A 278 -0.15 14.96 7.25
CA ILE A 278 -1.53 14.91 6.80
C ILE A 278 -2.01 13.47 6.79
N ILE A 279 -3.27 13.24 7.17
CA ILE A 279 -3.94 11.97 6.98
C ILE A 279 -4.88 12.02 5.79
N LEU A 280 -4.75 11.03 4.92
CA LEU A 280 -5.56 10.82 3.74
C LEU A 280 -6.22 9.45 3.84
N GLU A 281 -7.55 9.41 3.96
CA GLU A 281 -8.33 8.18 3.97
C GLU A 281 -8.98 7.96 2.59
N ALA A 282 -8.53 6.94 1.88
CA ALA A 282 -9.11 6.48 0.63
C ALA A 282 -10.20 5.44 0.92
N MET A 283 -11.45 5.81 0.65
CA MET A 283 -12.61 4.94 0.83
C MET A 283 -12.74 4.03 -0.39
N GLN A 284 -12.66 2.72 -0.19
CA GLN A 284 -12.74 1.73 -1.25
C GLN A 284 -13.31 0.42 -0.71
N TYR A 285 -13.19 -0.66 -1.47
CA TYR A 285 -13.70 -1.95 -1.05
C TYR A 285 -12.80 -3.10 -1.49
N ARG A 286 -12.59 -4.05 -0.57
CA ARG A 286 -11.75 -5.22 -0.83
C ARG A 286 -12.55 -6.26 -1.62
N LEU A 287 -12.45 -6.25 -2.95
CA LEU A 287 -13.21 -7.17 -3.80
C LEU A 287 -12.75 -8.62 -3.65
N GLY A 288 -11.45 -8.86 -3.47
CA GLY A 288 -10.90 -10.18 -3.22
C GLY A 288 -11.08 -10.64 -1.76
N HIS A 289 -10.76 -11.91 -1.49
CA HIS A 289 -10.54 -12.39 -0.13
C HIS A 289 -9.39 -11.61 0.54
N HIS A 290 -9.25 -11.74 1.87
CA HIS A 290 -8.15 -11.11 2.58
C HIS A 290 -6.79 -11.55 2.03
N SER A 291 -6.62 -12.86 1.88
CA SER A 291 -5.46 -13.55 1.31
C SER A 291 -5.90 -14.92 0.79
N THR A 292 -4.95 -15.71 0.28
CA THR A 292 -5.19 -17.12 -0.06
C THR A 292 -5.49 -18.03 1.14
N SER A 293 -5.32 -17.53 2.36
CA SER A 293 -5.64 -18.27 3.60
C SER A 293 -7.03 -17.90 4.15
N ASP A 294 -7.81 -17.13 3.40
CA ASP A 294 -9.12 -16.62 3.80
C ASP A 294 -10.19 -17.01 2.77
N ASP A 295 -11.39 -17.27 3.26
CA ASP A 295 -12.61 -17.36 2.46
C ASP A 295 -13.62 -16.33 2.97
N SER A 296 -13.73 -15.24 2.24
CA SER A 296 -14.57 -14.13 2.65
C SER A 296 -16.07 -14.36 2.48
N SER A 297 -16.48 -15.41 1.76
CA SER A 297 -17.90 -15.75 1.64
C SER A 297 -18.52 -16.15 2.99
N ALA A 298 -17.69 -16.53 3.96
CA ALA A 298 -18.11 -16.89 5.31
C ALA A 298 -18.60 -15.69 6.16
N TYR A 299 -18.26 -14.45 5.79
CA TYR A 299 -18.57 -13.27 6.62
C TYR A 299 -18.94 -12.00 5.83
N ARG A 300 -19.00 -12.05 4.50
CA ARG A 300 -19.45 -10.92 3.67
C ARG A 300 -20.58 -11.33 2.72
N PRO A 301 -21.70 -10.59 2.71
CA PRO A 301 -22.78 -10.84 1.77
C PRO A 301 -22.36 -10.56 0.32
N ALA A 302 -22.86 -11.36 -0.62
CA ALA A 302 -22.52 -11.24 -2.03
C ALA A 302 -23.06 -9.94 -2.65
N GLU A 303 -24.20 -9.45 -2.13
CA GLU A 303 -24.87 -8.23 -2.55
C GLU A 303 -24.01 -7.00 -2.32
N GLU A 304 -23.18 -7.00 -1.26
CA GLU A 304 -22.24 -5.91 -0.99
C GLU A 304 -21.17 -5.83 -2.08
N LEU A 305 -20.67 -6.97 -2.56
CA LEU A 305 -19.63 -7.03 -3.59
C LEU A 305 -20.13 -6.56 -4.96
N GLU A 306 -21.42 -6.74 -5.28
CA GLU A 306 -21.97 -6.50 -6.61
C GLU A 306 -21.80 -5.04 -7.05
N ILE A 307 -22.14 -4.08 -6.18
CA ILE A 307 -22.03 -2.64 -6.48
C ILE A 307 -20.57 -2.26 -6.72
N TRP A 308 -19.64 -2.75 -5.89
CA TRP A 308 -18.22 -2.46 -6.03
C TRP A 308 -17.59 -3.09 -7.26
N ASN A 309 -18.10 -4.24 -7.70
CA ASN A 309 -17.59 -4.96 -8.86
C ASN A 309 -18.15 -4.41 -10.19
N THR A 310 -19.38 -3.88 -10.18
CA THR A 310 -20.09 -3.46 -11.39
C THR A 310 -20.11 -1.94 -11.59
N VAL A 311 -20.40 -1.18 -10.53
CA VAL A 311 -20.60 0.28 -10.58
C VAL A 311 -19.33 1.00 -10.14
N GLU A 312 -18.82 0.70 -8.96
CA GLU A 312 -17.73 1.47 -8.35
C GLU A 312 -16.33 0.95 -8.70
N HIS A 313 -16.19 0.00 -9.64
CA HIS A 313 -14.92 -0.65 -9.94
C HIS A 313 -13.90 0.35 -10.55
N PRO A 314 -12.69 0.50 -9.97
CA PRO A 314 -11.73 1.55 -10.36
C PRO A 314 -11.29 1.50 -11.83
N ILE A 315 -10.99 0.30 -12.34
CA ILE A 315 -10.61 0.10 -13.76
C ILE A 315 -11.75 0.52 -14.71
N ASN A 316 -13.00 0.21 -14.38
CA ASN A 316 -14.16 0.53 -15.22
C ASN A 316 -14.40 2.05 -15.24
N LYS A 317 -14.31 2.72 -14.09
CA LYS A 317 -14.41 4.19 -14.03
C LYS A 317 -13.41 4.87 -14.94
N LEU A 318 -12.13 4.48 -14.85
CA LEU A 318 -11.09 5.07 -15.70
C LEU A 318 -11.28 4.73 -17.18
N LYS A 319 -11.71 3.50 -17.51
CA LYS A 319 -12.08 3.12 -18.88
C LYS A 319 -13.18 4.03 -19.43
N ASN A 320 -14.24 4.26 -18.66
CA ASN A 320 -15.36 5.11 -19.07
C ASN A 320 -14.91 6.56 -19.30
N TYR A 321 -14.06 7.09 -18.43
CA TYR A 321 -13.42 8.39 -18.61
C TYR A 321 -12.59 8.45 -19.91
N MET A 322 -11.76 7.43 -20.19
CA MET A 322 -10.96 7.37 -21.41
C MET A 322 -11.82 7.27 -22.68
N LEU A 323 -12.94 6.54 -22.64
CA LEU A 323 -13.90 6.47 -23.75
C LEU A 323 -14.48 7.85 -24.06
N LYS A 324 -14.90 8.60 -23.04
CA LYS A 324 -15.44 9.96 -23.20
C LYS A 324 -14.42 10.96 -23.75
N LYS A 325 -13.14 10.80 -23.39
CA LYS A 325 -12.06 11.63 -23.93
C LYS A 325 -11.60 11.22 -25.33
N GLY A 326 -12.12 10.11 -25.89
CA GLY A 326 -11.65 9.53 -27.16
C GLY A 326 -10.22 8.97 -27.06
N TRP A 327 -9.82 8.52 -25.87
CA TRP A 327 -8.48 8.00 -25.58
C TRP A 327 -8.45 6.48 -25.51
N PHE A 328 -9.60 5.82 -25.39
CA PHE A 328 -9.67 4.36 -25.31
C PHE A 328 -9.75 3.72 -26.70
N ASP A 329 -8.81 2.83 -27.01
CA ASP A 329 -8.82 1.98 -28.20
C ASP A 329 -9.04 0.52 -27.77
N GLU A 330 -10.21 -0.02 -28.07
CA GLU A 330 -10.60 -1.37 -27.64
C GLU A 330 -9.72 -2.46 -28.25
N ILE A 331 -9.25 -2.31 -29.48
CA ILE A 331 -8.39 -3.31 -30.13
C ILE A 331 -7.02 -3.30 -29.45
N ALA A 332 -6.43 -2.11 -29.30
CA ALA A 332 -5.12 -1.96 -28.68
C ALA A 332 -5.09 -2.45 -27.22
N GLU A 333 -6.13 -2.14 -26.43
CA GLU A 333 -6.18 -2.59 -25.04
C GLU A 333 -6.46 -4.08 -24.90
N ASN A 334 -7.25 -4.69 -25.82
CA ASN A 334 -7.42 -6.14 -25.86
C ASN A 334 -6.13 -6.87 -26.21
N ASP A 335 -5.34 -6.34 -27.15
CA ASP A 335 -4.05 -6.91 -27.52
C ASP A 335 -3.01 -6.73 -26.40
N TYR A 336 -3.05 -5.60 -25.69
CA TYR A 336 -2.26 -5.39 -24.48
C TYR A 336 -2.58 -6.46 -23.41
N VAL A 337 -3.86 -6.72 -23.13
CA VAL A 337 -4.27 -7.75 -22.15
C VAL A 337 -3.79 -9.15 -22.54
N LYS A 338 -3.82 -9.50 -23.83
CA LYS A 338 -3.28 -10.79 -24.32
C LYS A 338 -1.76 -10.87 -24.13
N ASP A 339 -1.05 -9.80 -24.48
CA ASP A 339 0.41 -9.72 -24.38
C ASP A 339 0.88 -9.83 -22.92
N ILE A 340 0.30 -9.05 -22.00
CA ILE A 340 0.71 -9.10 -20.58
C ILE A 340 0.41 -10.47 -19.95
N ARG A 341 -0.73 -11.09 -20.28
CA ARG A 341 -1.05 -12.45 -19.80
C ARG A 341 -0.01 -13.45 -20.29
N LYS A 342 0.36 -13.38 -21.56
CA LYS A 342 1.43 -14.21 -22.14
C LYS A 342 2.75 -13.99 -21.41
N LYS A 343 3.15 -12.73 -21.18
CA LYS A 343 4.38 -12.37 -20.46
C LYS A 343 4.39 -12.90 -19.02
N ILE A 344 3.31 -12.72 -18.27
CA ILE A 344 3.19 -13.21 -16.90
C ILE A 344 3.28 -14.74 -16.87
N MET A 345 2.57 -15.45 -17.76
CA MET A 345 2.63 -16.92 -17.81
C MET A 345 4.02 -17.43 -18.15
N ILE A 346 4.70 -16.83 -19.15
CA ILE A 346 6.08 -17.18 -19.51
C ILE A 346 7.00 -16.97 -18.30
N GLN A 347 6.91 -15.82 -17.64
CA GLN A 347 7.73 -15.52 -16.48
C GLN A 347 7.45 -16.48 -15.32
N ASN A 348 6.19 -16.83 -15.06
CA ASN A 348 5.80 -17.77 -14.03
C ASN A 348 6.43 -19.16 -14.25
N GLN A 349 6.39 -19.65 -15.50
CA GLN A 349 7.04 -20.91 -15.89
C GLN A 349 8.56 -20.86 -15.80
N GLN A 350 9.18 -19.70 -16.06
CA GLN A 350 10.61 -19.52 -15.92
C GLN A 350 11.01 -19.48 -14.44
N ALA A 351 10.31 -18.69 -13.63
CA ALA A 351 10.55 -18.53 -12.19
C ALA A 351 10.45 -19.84 -11.40
N GLU A 352 9.52 -20.73 -11.79
CA GLU A 352 9.37 -22.06 -11.19
C GLU A 352 10.59 -22.96 -11.41
N LYS A 353 11.32 -22.77 -12.50
CA LYS A 353 12.53 -23.56 -12.85
C LYS A 353 13.81 -22.96 -12.28
N LYS A 354 13.77 -21.71 -11.79
CA LYS A 354 14.94 -21.07 -11.19
C LYS A 354 15.25 -21.74 -9.85
N GLN A 355 16.54 -22.00 -9.64
CA GLN A 355 17.01 -22.46 -8.34
C GLN A 355 16.77 -21.38 -7.27
N LYS A 356 16.69 -21.81 -6.02
CA LYS A 356 16.71 -20.94 -4.84
C LYS A 356 18.14 -20.49 -4.54
N TYR A 357 18.28 -19.51 -3.67
CA TYR A 357 19.58 -19.14 -3.09
C TYR A 357 20.27 -20.33 -2.42
N ASP A 358 21.59 -20.29 -2.25
CA ASP A 358 22.30 -21.29 -1.45
C ASP A 358 21.78 -21.27 0.00
N TRP A 359 21.67 -22.43 0.64
CA TRP A 359 21.17 -22.55 2.01
C TRP A 359 21.98 -21.73 3.02
N ARG A 360 23.24 -21.38 2.70
CA ARG A 360 24.09 -20.50 3.53
C ARG A 360 23.52 -19.11 3.69
N GLU A 361 22.68 -18.63 2.76
CA GLU A 361 22.03 -17.32 2.89
C GLU A 361 21.10 -17.24 4.12
N MET A 362 20.70 -18.36 4.72
CA MET A 362 19.98 -18.39 5.99
C MET A 362 20.78 -17.75 7.14
N PHE A 363 22.11 -17.71 7.05
CA PHE A 363 22.99 -17.19 8.10
C PHE A 363 23.56 -15.79 7.79
N THR A 364 23.33 -15.27 6.58
CA THR A 364 23.81 -13.95 6.14
C THR A 364 22.77 -12.87 6.40
N ASP A 365 23.21 -11.61 6.46
CA ASP A 365 22.37 -10.41 6.69
C ASP A 365 21.57 -10.42 8.00
N VAL A 366 21.85 -11.34 8.92
CA VAL A 366 21.37 -11.26 10.32
C VAL A 366 22.03 -10.07 11.03
N TYR A 367 23.32 -9.89 10.73
CA TYR A 367 24.13 -8.71 11.03
C TYR A 367 24.88 -8.33 9.75
N ASP A 368 25.55 -7.17 9.73
CA ASP A 368 26.37 -6.72 8.61
C ASP A 368 27.53 -7.71 8.34
N ASP A 369 28.25 -8.09 9.39
CA ASP A 369 29.22 -9.18 9.39
C ASP A 369 28.65 -10.42 10.07
N VAL A 370 28.89 -11.62 9.52
CA VAL A 370 28.45 -12.89 10.11
C VAL A 370 29.28 -13.18 11.37
N PRO A 371 28.70 -13.14 12.59
CA PRO A 371 29.47 -13.32 13.81
C PRO A 371 29.91 -14.78 14.02
N ASP A 372 30.94 -15.00 14.84
CA ASP A 372 31.55 -16.32 15.09
C ASP A 372 30.55 -17.42 15.45
N ASN A 373 29.50 -17.11 16.23
CA ASN A 373 28.48 -18.08 16.58
C ASN A 373 27.64 -18.50 15.36
N LEU A 374 27.31 -17.59 14.45
CA LEU A 374 26.60 -17.91 13.20
C LEU A 374 27.51 -18.67 12.23
N GLN A 375 28.80 -18.33 12.17
CA GLN A 375 29.77 -19.11 11.39
C GLN A 375 29.86 -20.57 11.89
N LYS A 376 29.90 -20.77 13.22
CA LYS A 376 29.87 -22.11 13.83
C LYS A 376 28.58 -22.87 13.50
N GLN A 377 27.42 -22.21 13.53
CA GLN A 377 26.14 -22.82 13.15
C GLN A 377 26.09 -23.18 11.65
N MET A 378 26.59 -22.30 10.79
CA MET A 378 26.73 -22.58 9.36
C MET A 378 27.63 -23.81 9.13
N LYS A 379 28.72 -23.93 9.90
CA LYS A 379 29.60 -25.10 9.84
C LYS A 379 28.90 -26.39 10.29
N GLN A 380 28.12 -26.32 11.37
CA GLN A 380 27.31 -27.46 11.84
C GLN A 380 26.32 -27.92 10.77
N MET A 381 25.68 -26.98 10.06
CA MET A 381 24.78 -27.30 8.95
C MET A 381 25.52 -27.94 7.77
N GLU A 382 26.71 -27.44 7.42
CA GLU A 382 27.56 -28.04 6.39
C GLU A 382 27.89 -29.51 6.72
N ASP A 383 28.31 -29.78 7.96
CA ASP A 383 28.65 -31.13 8.41
C ASP A 383 27.41 -32.04 8.52
N HIS A 384 26.24 -31.47 8.84
CA HIS A 384 24.96 -32.17 8.79
C HIS A 384 24.59 -32.57 7.36
N LEU A 385 24.65 -31.64 6.41
CA LEU A 385 24.33 -31.92 5.00
C LEU A 385 25.31 -32.92 4.38
N LYS A 386 26.59 -32.95 4.77
CA LYS A 386 27.52 -34.00 4.32
C LYS A 386 27.05 -35.41 4.69
N LYS A 387 26.42 -35.57 5.86
CA LYS A 387 25.91 -36.86 6.37
C LYS A 387 24.51 -37.19 5.86
N HIS A 388 23.66 -36.17 5.67
CA HIS A 388 22.23 -36.32 5.43
C HIS A 388 21.75 -35.71 4.10
N LYS A 389 22.65 -35.50 3.12
CA LYS A 389 22.34 -34.80 1.86
C LYS A 389 21.10 -35.32 1.13
N ASN A 390 20.81 -36.62 1.21
CA ASN A 390 19.71 -37.26 0.50
C ASN A 390 18.34 -36.96 1.13
N GLU A 391 18.31 -36.42 2.36
CA GLU A 391 17.08 -36.05 3.08
C GLU A 391 16.64 -34.61 2.77
N TYR A 392 17.43 -33.85 1.99
CA TYR A 392 17.19 -32.43 1.70
C TYR A 392 17.07 -32.19 0.19
N PRO A 393 16.25 -31.22 -0.24
CA PRO A 393 16.01 -30.92 -1.65
C PRO A 393 17.14 -30.05 -2.26
N LEU A 394 18.40 -30.41 -2.04
CA LEU A 394 19.58 -29.59 -2.40
C LEU A 394 19.71 -29.31 -3.90
N GLN A 395 19.11 -30.13 -4.76
CA GLN A 395 19.08 -29.91 -6.21
C GLN A 395 18.34 -28.62 -6.62
N ASN A 396 17.42 -28.16 -5.76
CA ASN A 396 16.63 -26.95 -6.01
C ASN A 396 17.36 -25.67 -5.60
N PHE A 397 18.51 -25.76 -4.94
CA PHE A 397 19.28 -24.64 -4.41
C PHE A 397 20.55 -24.46 -5.24
N LYS A 398 20.96 -23.20 -5.48
CA LYS A 398 22.26 -22.92 -6.07
C LYS A 398 23.36 -23.50 -5.19
N GLN A 399 24.32 -24.17 -5.82
CA GLN A 399 25.53 -24.65 -5.14
C GLN A 399 26.61 -23.59 -5.34
N SER A 400 27.15 -23.09 -4.22
CA SER A 400 28.31 -22.20 -4.16
C SER A 400 29.59 -22.83 -4.70
#